data_AF-A0A2D4L079-F1
#
_entry.id   AF-A0A2D4L079-F1
#
_cell.length_a   1.000
_cell.length_b   1.000
_cell.length_c   1.000
_cell.angle_alpha   90.00
_cell.angle_beta   90.00
_cell.angle_gamma   90.00
#
_symmetry.space_group_name_H-M   'P 1'
#
loop_
_entity.id
_entity.type
_entity.pdbx_description
1 polymer ?
#
loop_
_entity_poly.entity_id
_entity_poly.type
_entity_poly.pdbx_seq_one_letter_code
_entity_poly.pdbx_strand_id
1 'polypeptide(L)'
;FHARFQQFTSIEPVVSFFENPFSPIDVAETAMAIGELCQALVEEVKVEIVGLQNDIILKSNATHANFWNLVDAQKFPLLRKTAAKIKSYFGSTYQCESVFSTRRFIKSKNRTRMTDKHLDDCLRVAISSYTPNYNRLADGMQCQASH
;
A
#
# COMPACT_ATOMS: atom_id res chain seq x y z
N PHE A 1 -5.65 4.54 -17.27
CA PHE A 1 -5.83 4.87 -15.85
C PHE A 1 -7.07 4.17 -15.31
N HIS A 2 -8.26 4.36 -15.92
CA HIS A 2 -9.54 3.78 -15.46
C HIS A 2 -9.56 2.25 -15.23
N ALA A 3 -9.05 1.44 -16.16
CA ALA A 3 -8.98 -0.03 -16.00
C ALA A 3 -8.07 -0.50 -14.84
N ARG A 4 -7.10 0.32 -14.44
CA ARG A 4 -6.18 0.00 -13.32
C ARG A 4 -6.87 0.10 -11.96
N PHE A 5 -7.97 0.86 -11.87
CA PHE A 5 -8.70 1.04 -10.62
C PHE A 5 -9.96 0.17 -10.51
N GLN A 6 -10.29 -0.62 -11.52
CA GLN A 6 -11.41 -1.59 -11.41
C GLN A 6 -11.17 -2.62 -10.31
N GLN A 7 -9.91 -2.94 -9.99
CA GLN A 7 -9.57 -3.75 -8.81
C GLN A 7 -9.97 -3.10 -7.48
N PHE A 8 -10.16 -1.78 -7.41
CA PHE A 8 -10.65 -1.13 -6.18
C PHE A 8 -12.13 -1.42 -5.95
N THR A 9 -12.91 -1.57 -7.02
CA THR A 9 -14.33 -1.90 -6.94
C THR A 9 -14.54 -3.29 -6.32
N SER A 10 -13.66 -4.26 -6.62
CA SER A 10 -13.77 -5.61 -6.04
C SER A 10 -13.32 -5.70 -4.59
N ILE A 11 -12.49 -4.76 -4.11
CA ILE A 11 -12.04 -4.74 -2.70
C ILE A 11 -12.87 -3.81 -1.82
N GLU A 12 -13.76 -3.00 -2.40
CA GLU A 12 -14.59 -2.03 -1.66
C GLU A 12 -15.36 -2.67 -0.48
N PRO A 13 -16.02 -3.83 -0.63
CA PRO A 13 -16.70 -4.47 0.50
C PRO A 13 -15.74 -4.85 1.63
N VAL A 14 -14.53 -5.30 1.26
CA VAL A 14 -13.46 -5.65 2.20
C VAL A 14 -12.97 -4.38 2.90
N VAL A 15 -12.67 -3.31 2.15
CA VAL A 15 -12.20 -2.04 2.72
C VAL A 15 -13.22 -1.45 3.69
N SER A 16 -14.51 -1.46 3.33
CA SER A 16 -15.61 -0.97 4.18
C SER A 16 -15.64 -1.69 5.54
N PHE A 17 -15.51 -3.03 5.54
CA PHE A 17 -15.38 -3.80 6.78
C PHE A 17 -14.12 -3.41 7.57
N PHE A 18 -12.98 -3.22 6.91
CA PHE A 18 -11.74 -2.87 7.61
C PHE A 18 -11.72 -1.44 8.17
N GLU A 19 -12.53 -0.54 7.62
CA GLU A 19 -12.77 0.80 8.17
C GLU A 19 -13.72 0.76 9.38
N ASN A 20 -14.76 -0.07 9.32
CA ASN A 20 -15.80 -0.14 10.34
C ASN A 20 -16.10 -1.60 10.76
N PRO A 21 -15.17 -2.31 11.43
CA PRO A 21 -15.28 -3.75 11.68
C PRO A 21 -16.46 -4.16 12.58
N PHE A 22 -17.04 -3.21 13.32
CA PHE A 22 -18.15 -3.43 14.25
C PHE A 22 -19.49 -2.86 13.75
N SER A 23 -19.56 -2.35 12.51
CA SER A 23 -20.84 -2.01 11.90
C SER A 23 -21.64 -3.27 11.57
N PRO A 24 -22.97 -3.17 11.43
CA PRO A 24 -23.78 -4.27 10.92
C PRO A 24 -23.33 -4.66 9.51
N ILE A 25 -23.03 -5.94 9.30
CA ILE A 25 -22.58 -6.50 8.02
C ILE A 25 -23.26 -7.85 7.76
N ASP A 26 -23.29 -8.27 6.49
CA ASP A 26 -23.49 -9.67 6.14
C ASP A 26 -22.17 -10.42 6.32
N VAL A 27 -22.09 -11.26 7.36
CA VAL A 27 -20.88 -12.03 7.68
C VAL A 27 -20.54 -13.03 6.58
N ALA A 28 -21.53 -13.61 5.90
CA ALA A 28 -21.28 -14.58 4.84
C ALA A 28 -20.71 -13.89 3.59
N GLU A 29 -21.30 -12.77 3.18
CA GLU A 29 -20.81 -11.99 2.04
C GLU A 29 -19.40 -11.44 2.30
N THR A 30 -19.20 -10.85 3.48
CA THR A 30 -17.89 -10.28 3.88
C THR A 30 -16.82 -11.36 3.94
N ALA A 31 -17.15 -12.53 4.48
CA ALA A 31 -16.22 -13.66 4.55
C ALA A 31 -15.87 -14.22 3.16
N MET A 32 -16.82 -14.26 2.23
CA MET A 32 -16.54 -14.64 0.84
C MET A 32 -15.56 -13.66 0.19
N ALA A 33 -15.81 -12.36 0.30
CA ALA A 33 -14.95 -11.33 -0.28
C ALA A 33 -13.53 -11.36 0.31
N ILE A 34 -13.39 -11.54 1.63
CA ILE A 34 -12.09 -11.68 2.30
C ILE A 34 -11.40 -13.00 1.91
N GLY A 35 -12.17 -14.09 1.84
CA GLY A 35 -11.69 -15.42 1.46
C GLY A 35 -11.11 -15.43 0.05
N GLU A 36 -11.80 -14.84 -0.92
CA GLU A 36 -11.31 -14.64 -2.29
C GLU A 36 -10.03 -13.80 -2.31
N LEU A 37 -10.01 -12.69 -1.56
CA LEU A 37 -8.85 -11.80 -1.53
C LEU A 37 -7.62 -12.48 -0.93
N CYS A 38 -7.77 -13.31 0.10
CA CYS A 38 -6.66 -13.89 0.87
C CYS A 38 -6.38 -15.36 0.60
N GLN A 39 -7.13 -15.98 -0.31
CA GLN A 39 -7.11 -17.41 -0.60
C GLN A 39 -7.30 -18.23 0.68
N ALA A 40 -8.34 -17.89 1.44
CA ALA A 40 -8.68 -18.50 2.72
C ALA A 40 -10.04 -19.18 2.65
N LEU A 41 -10.27 -20.19 3.51
CA LEU A 41 -11.55 -20.85 3.59
C LEU A 41 -12.59 -19.90 4.22
N VAL A 42 -13.74 -19.75 3.54
CA VAL A 42 -14.80 -18.84 3.96
C VAL A 42 -15.23 -19.10 5.40
N GLU A 43 -15.33 -20.35 5.82
CA GLU A 43 -15.73 -20.71 7.18
C GLU A 43 -14.71 -20.28 8.24
N GLU A 44 -13.41 -20.35 7.95
CA GLU A 44 -12.37 -19.86 8.87
C GLU A 44 -12.46 -18.34 9.02
N VAL A 45 -12.70 -17.63 7.91
CA VAL A 45 -12.89 -16.18 7.92
C VAL A 45 -14.15 -15.79 8.71
N LYS A 46 -15.27 -16.51 8.52
CA LYS A 46 -16.51 -16.26 9.29
C LYS A 46 -16.27 -16.38 10.79
N VAL A 47 -15.54 -17.41 11.23
CA VAL A 47 -15.22 -17.61 12.65
C VAL A 47 -14.43 -16.42 13.19
N GLU A 48 -13.43 -15.93 12.45
CA GLU A 48 -12.67 -14.75 12.87
C GLU A 48 -13.52 -13.48 12.90
N ILE A 49 -14.37 -13.23 11.91
CA ILE A 49 -15.26 -12.05 11.88
C ILE A 49 -16.19 -12.06 13.10
N VAL A 50 -16.86 -13.18 13.35
CA VAL A 50 -17.78 -13.32 14.50
C VAL A 50 -17.02 -13.19 15.82
N GLY A 51 -15.84 -13.81 15.91
CA GLY A 51 -14.95 -13.69 17.07
C GLY A 51 -14.51 -12.25 17.34
N LEU A 52 -14.23 -11.48 16.28
CA LEU A 52 -13.84 -10.07 16.37
C LEU A 52 -15.03 -9.23 16.83
N GLN A 53 -16.20 -9.37 16.20
CA GLN A 53 -17.39 -8.56 16.49
C GLN A 53 -17.94 -8.75 17.91
N ASN A 54 -17.74 -9.94 18.48
CA ASN A 54 -18.11 -10.26 19.85
C ASN A 54 -17.06 -9.85 20.90
N ASP A 55 -15.88 -9.37 20.48
CA ASP A 55 -14.82 -8.96 21.39
C ASP A 55 -15.05 -7.52 21.88
N ILE A 56 -15.53 -7.39 23.12
CA ILE A 56 -15.90 -6.11 23.73
C ILE A 56 -14.68 -5.18 23.87
N ILE A 57 -13.51 -5.75 24.15
CA ILE A 57 -12.28 -4.97 24.32
C ILE A 57 -11.85 -4.39 22.98
N LEU A 58 -11.83 -5.21 21.93
CA LEU A 58 -11.54 -4.71 20.58
C LEU A 58 -12.59 -3.68 20.13
N LYS A 59 -13.88 -3.92 20.42
CA LYS A 59 -14.95 -2.96 20.10
C LYS A 59 -14.75 -1.61 20.77
N SER A 60 -14.34 -1.58 22.03
CA SER A 60 -14.05 -0.33 22.74
C SER A 60 -12.87 0.45 22.17
N ASN A 61 -11.97 -0.22 21.43
CA ASN A 61 -10.79 0.38 20.80
C ASN A 61 -10.96 0.60 19.29
N ALA A 62 -12.16 0.44 18.74
CA ALA A 62 -12.42 0.48 17.29
C ALA A 62 -12.00 1.80 16.61
N THR A 63 -12.02 2.92 17.34
CA THR A 63 -11.65 4.25 16.83
C THR A 63 -10.14 4.52 16.86
N HIS A 64 -9.34 3.60 17.40
CA HIS A 64 -7.90 3.79 17.49
C HIS A 64 -7.26 3.75 16.10
N ALA A 65 -6.42 4.75 15.77
CA ALA A 65 -5.80 4.87 14.44
C ALA A 65 -5.00 3.63 14.02
N ASN A 66 -4.49 2.87 14.99
CA ASN A 66 -3.76 1.62 14.78
C ASN A 66 -4.55 0.39 15.25
N PHE A 67 -5.88 0.41 15.23
CA PHE A 67 -6.76 -0.68 15.69
C PHE A 67 -6.27 -2.05 15.25
N TRP A 68 -6.01 -2.22 13.94
CA TRP A 68 -5.57 -3.50 13.39
C TRP A 68 -4.21 -3.99 13.93
N ASN A 69 -3.40 -3.16 14.57
CA ASN A 69 -2.17 -3.59 15.26
C ASN A 69 -2.44 -4.11 16.69
N LEU A 70 -3.58 -3.77 17.28
CA LEU A 70 -4.04 -4.27 18.59
C LEU A 70 -4.72 -5.64 18.47
N VAL A 71 -5.21 -5.97 17.28
CA VAL A 71 -5.82 -7.28 16.98
C VAL A 71 -4.75 -8.37 17.05
N ASP A 72 -4.97 -9.36 17.91
CA ASP A 72 -4.06 -10.49 18.12
C ASP A 72 -3.90 -11.33 16.84
N ALA A 73 -2.66 -11.53 16.40
CA ALA A 73 -2.34 -12.24 15.16
C ALA A 73 -2.41 -13.77 15.26
N GLN A 74 -2.41 -14.33 16.46
CA GLN A 74 -2.69 -15.75 16.66
C GLN A 74 -4.19 -16.04 16.74
N LYS A 75 -4.98 -15.13 17.32
CA LYS A 75 -6.44 -15.26 17.42
C LYS A 75 -7.15 -14.91 16.11
N PHE A 76 -6.63 -13.93 15.36
CA PHE A 76 -7.23 -13.45 14.11
C PHE A 76 -6.20 -13.39 12.95
N PRO A 77 -5.55 -14.51 12.61
CA PRO A 77 -4.49 -14.54 11.59
C PRO A 77 -4.98 -14.12 10.20
N LEU A 78 -6.19 -14.51 9.79
CA LEU A 78 -6.72 -14.19 8.47
C LEU A 78 -7.04 -12.70 8.38
N LEU A 79 -7.76 -12.14 9.37
CA LEU A 79 -8.09 -10.72 9.38
C LEU A 79 -6.83 -9.84 9.48
N ARG A 80 -5.81 -10.25 10.24
CA ARG A 80 -4.52 -9.56 10.29
C ARG A 80 -3.78 -9.58 8.95
N LYS A 81 -3.76 -10.72 8.27
CA LYS A 81 -3.19 -10.85 6.93
C LYS A 81 -3.92 -9.96 5.93
N THR A 82 -5.25 -9.93 5.98
CA THR A 82 -6.07 -9.08 5.11
C THR A 82 -5.83 -7.59 5.38
N ALA A 83 -5.77 -7.16 6.64
CA ALA A 83 -5.44 -5.77 7.01
C ALA A 83 -4.11 -5.33 6.39
N ALA A 84 -3.08 -6.18 6.48
CA ALA A 84 -1.78 -5.90 5.90
C ALA A 84 -1.84 -5.79 4.37
N LYS A 85 -2.59 -6.68 3.72
CA LYS A 85 -2.79 -6.67 2.26
C LYS A 85 -3.50 -5.40 1.78
N ILE A 86 -4.56 -4.98 2.46
CA ILE A 86 -5.28 -3.73 2.17
C ILE A 86 -4.33 -2.53 2.31
N LYS A 87 -3.60 -2.44 3.43
CA LYS A 87 -2.62 -1.36 3.64
C LYS A 87 -1.56 -1.31 2.52
N SER A 88 -1.11 -2.47 2.03
CA SER A 88 -0.16 -2.55 0.92
C SER A 88 -0.74 -2.03 -0.40
N TYR A 89 -2.03 -2.18 -0.66
CA TYR A 89 -2.65 -1.60 -1.87
C TYR A 89 -2.55 -0.08 -1.85
N PHE A 90 -2.89 0.56 -0.73
CA PHE A 90 -2.77 2.01 -0.58
C PHE A 90 -1.31 2.50 -0.59
N GLY A 91 -0.38 1.73 0.00
CA GLY A 91 1.04 2.05 -0.07
C GLY A 91 1.60 1.96 -1.50
N SER A 92 1.22 0.92 -2.23
CA SER A 92 1.69 0.70 -3.60
C SER A 92 1.08 1.66 -4.62
N THR A 93 -0.17 2.12 -4.44
CA THR A 93 -0.74 3.17 -5.28
C THR A 93 0.00 4.49 -5.12
N TYR A 94 0.25 4.93 -3.88
CA TYR A 94 1.00 6.16 -3.63
C TYR A 94 2.40 6.10 -4.25
N GLN A 95 3.13 5.00 -4.01
CA GLN A 95 4.47 4.84 -4.59
C GLN A 95 4.43 4.81 -6.11
N CYS A 96 3.45 4.09 -6.69
CA CYS A 96 3.26 4.09 -8.13
C CYS A 96 2.96 5.49 -8.68
N GLU A 97 2.02 6.23 -8.09
CA GLU A 97 1.67 7.59 -8.51
C GLU A 97 2.88 8.53 -8.45
N SER A 98 3.70 8.41 -7.41
CA SER A 98 4.99 9.12 -7.30
C SER A 98 5.94 8.75 -8.44
N VAL A 99 6.12 7.46 -8.74
CA VAL A 99 6.95 6.99 -9.88
C VAL A 99 6.43 7.53 -11.21
N PHE A 100 5.12 7.48 -11.45
CA PHE A 100 4.50 7.95 -12.70
C PHE A 100 4.64 9.46 -12.86
N SER A 101 4.39 10.23 -11.79
CA SER A 101 4.53 11.69 -11.77
C SER A 101 5.98 12.10 -12.03
N THR A 102 6.92 11.45 -11.35
CA THR A 102 8.36 11.64 -11.52
C THR A 102 8.80 11.30 -12.95
N ARG A 103 8.34 10.16 -13.50
CA ARG A 103 8.61 9.78 -14.89
C ARG A 103 8.09 10.82 -15.88
N ARG A 104 6.89 11.36 -15.66
CA ARG A 104 6.29 12.41 -16.50
C ARG A 104 7.11 13.70 -16.44
N PHE A 105 7.55 14.10 -15.24
CA PHE A 105 8.39 15.27 -15.02
C PHE A 105 9.78 15.17 -15.67
N ILE A 106 10.46 14.02 -15.54
CA ILE A 106 11.78 13.80 -16.14
C ILE A 106 11.66 13.75 -17.67
N LYS A 107 10.64 13.06 -18.23
CA LYS A 107 10.41 13.04 -19.69
C LYS A 107 10.02 14.40 -20.26
N SER A 108 9.31 15.25 -19.53
CA SER A 108 8.96 16.59 -20.01
C SER A 108 10.14 17.56 -20.02
N LYS A 109 11.11 17.41 -19.10
CA LYS A 109 12.30 18.27 -19.03
C LYS A 109 13.41 17.87 -20.01
N ASN A 110 13.59 16.58 -20.29
CA ASN A 110 14.78 16.06 -21.00
C ASN A 110 14.47 15.31 -22.32
N ARG A 111 13.37 15.65 -22.99
CA ARG A 111 12.73 14.87 -24.07
C ARG A 111 13.65 14.50 -25.25
N THR A 112 14.72 15.26 -25.51
CA THR A 112 15.60 15.08 -26.67
C THR A 112 16.92 14.36 -26.40
N ARG A 113 17.25 13.98 -25.14
CA ARG A 113 18.62 13.53 -24.79
C ARG A 113 18.75 12.28 -23.93
N MET A 114 17.65 11.59 -23.61
CA MET A 114 17.67 10.57 -22.55
C MET A 114 17.32 9.18 -23.06
N THR A 115 18.26 8.23 -22.95
CA THR A 115 18.00 6.81 -23.22
C THR A 115 17.32 6.14 -22.03
N ASP A 116 16.67 4.99 -22.25
CA ASP A 116 15.88 4.30 -21.20
C ASP A 116 16.69 3.95 -19.94
N LYS A 117 18.00 3.69 -20.08
CA LYS A 117 18.91 3.44 -18.95
C LYS A 117 19.00 4.66 -18.01
N HIS A 118 19.16 5.86 -18.58
CA HIS A 118 19.24 7.11 -17.80
C HIS A 118 17.91 7.42 -17.10
N LEU A 119 16.78 7.06 -17.71
CA LEU A 119 15.47 7.23 -17.10
C LEU A 119 15.30 6.31 -15.87
N ASP A 120 15.77 5.07 -15.92
CA ASP A 120 15.73 4.15 -14.78
C ASP A 120 16.59 4.66 -13.61
N ASP A 121 17.81 5.10 -13.91
CA ASP A 121 18.72 5.65 -12.91
C ASP A 121 18.13 6.91 -12.25
N CYS A 122 17.55 7.84 -13.02
CA CYS A 122 16.90 9.02 -12.47
C CYS A 122 15.66 8.70 -11.63
N LEU A 123 14.86 7.69 -12.03
CA LEU A 123 13.71 7.26 -11.23
C LEU A 123 14.17 6.66 -9.91
N ARG A 124 15.20 5.82 -9.92
CA ARG A 124 15.76 5.20 -8.72
C ARG A 124 16.24 6.24 -7.71
N VAL A 125 16.96 7.26 -8.17
CA VAL A 125 17.41 8.37 -7.32
C VAL A 125 16.22 9.14 -6.74
N ALA A 126 15.25 9.52 -7.58
CA ALA A 126 14.12 10.35 -7.18
C ALA A 126 13.13 9.67 -6.22
N ILE A 127 13.02 8.34 -6.25
CA ILE A 127 12.11 7.57 -5.40
C ILE A 127 12.81 7.04 -4.14
N SER A 128 14.15 6.99 -4.13
CA SER A 128 14.91 6.58 -2.96
C SER A 128 14.91 7.65 -1.86
N SER A 129 14.99 7.23 -0.60
CA SER A 129 15.29 8.12 0.54
C SER A 129 16.77 8.51 0.62
N TYR A 130 17.57 8.12 -0.37
CA TYR A 130 19.00 8.39 -0.41
C TYR A 130 19.24 9.86 -0.73
N THR A 131 19.87 10.57 0.21
CA THR A 131 20.41 11.90 0.00
C THR A 131 21.90 11.75 -0.36
N PRO A 132 22.32 12.08 -1.60
CA PRO A 132 23.72 12.05 -1.96
C PRO A 132 24.51 13.00 -1.06
N ASN A 133 25.69 12.58 -0.63
CA ASN A 133 26.61 13.48 0.07
C ASN A 133 27.22 14.47 -0.96
N TYR A 134 26.55 15.61 -1.12
CA TYR A 134 26.91 16.63 -2.12
C TYR A 134 28.32 17.18 -1.93
N ASN A 135 28.80 17.29 -0.69
CA ASN A 135 30.14 17.79 -0.40
C ASN A 135 31.21 16.84 -0.96
N ARG A 136 31.09 15.53 -0.70
CA ARG A 136 32.01 14.53 -1.27
C ARG A 136 31.97 14.47 -2.80
N LEU A 137 30.81 14.72 -3.42
CA LEU A 137 30.68 14.79 -4.88
C LEU A 137 31.34 16.05 -5.44
N ALA A 138 31.17 17.21 -4.79
CA ALA A 138 31.79 18.46 -5.18
C ALA A 138 33.33 18.39 -5.04
N ASP A 139 33.82 17.79 -3.95
CA ASP A 139 35.26 17.64 -3.70
C ASP A 139 35.95 16.70 -4.71
N GLY A 140 35.23 15.74 -5.28
CA GLY A 140 35.72 14.81 -6.29
C GLY A 140 35.56 15.28 -7.73
N MET A 141 34.90 16.41 -7.96
CA MET A 141 34.61 16.91 -9.31
C MET A 141 35.83 17.67 -9.85
N GLN A 142 36.60 17.01 -10.72
CA GLN A 142 37.76 17.63 -11.36
C GLN A 142 37.28 18.61 -12.44
N CYS A 143 37.33 19.91 -12.15
CA CYS A 143 37.01 20.97 -13.10
C CYS A 143 37.96 20.90 -14.30
N GLN A 144 37.49 20.42 -15.44
CA GLN A 144 38.18 20.60 -16.71
C GLN A 144 37.95 22.05 -17.14
N ALA A 145 38.99 22.89 -16.99
CA ALA A 145 38.97 24.22 -17.56
C ALA A 145 38.86 24.10 -19.09
N SER A 146 37.78 24.64 -19.65
CA SER A 146 37.66 24.76 -21.10
C SER A 146 38.62 25.86 -21.57
N HIS A 147 39.36 25.57 -22.64
CA HIS A 147 40.45 26.37 -23.18
C HIS A 147 39.96 27.48 -24.13
#